data_AF-A0A7S4V0A7-F1
#
_entry.id   AF-A0A7S4V0A7-F1
#
_cell.length_a   1.000
_cell.length_b   1.000
_cell.length_c   1.000
_cell.angle_alpha   90.00
_cell.angle_beta   90.00
_cell.angle_gamma   90.00
#
_symmetry.space_group_name_H-M   'P 1'
#
loop_
_entity.id
_entity.type
_entity.pdbx_description
1 polymer ?
#
loop_
_entity_poly.entity_id
_entity_poly.type
_entity_poly.pdbx_seq_one_letter_code
_entity_poly.pdbx_strand_id
1 'polypeptide(L)'
;ARRLRCRALWRTLSMKELVGECAMRDLDISGILVEAGPEGEPRTELWQRSQLVRRLHNYECLVAWEEEGFQALRIGSVDAVASLAERYGHLRVMSASKLLSVYRERGFPQEEFMERSEMLESLKQALEWEAMPAKELQKDCQERELPVISWACVPQEVLVDRLLMDHFEPVYTRRGIPIR
;
A
#
# COMPACT_ATOMS: atom_id res chain seq x y z
N ALA A 1 14.85 -11.36 -13.38
CA ALA A 1 14.91 -11.63 -14.85
C ALA A 1 13.61 -11.28 -15.60
N ARG A 2 12.41 -11.66 -15.11
CA ARG A 2 11.11 -11.40 -15.77
C ARG A 2 10.80 -9.90 -16.00
N ARG A 3 10.89 -9.07 -14.95
CA ARG A 3 10.61 -7.61 -15.01
C ARG A 3 11.43 -6.85 -16.07
N LEU A 4 12.73 -7.15 -16.20
CA LEU A 4 13.60 -6.53 -17.20
C LEU A 4 13.24 -6.95 -18.64
N ARG A 5 12.81 -8.21 -18.83
CA ARG A 5 12.35 -8.73 -20.12
C ARG A 5 11.02 -8.08 -20.54
N CYS A 6 10.07 -7.93 -19.62
CA CYS A 6 8.81 -7.22 -19.88
C CYS A 6 9.05 -5.76 -20.28
N ARG A 7 9.96 -5.06 -19.58
CA ARG A 7 10.29 -3.66 -19.92
C ARG A 7 10.93 -3.52 -21.29
N ALA A 8 11.82 -4.44 -21.67
CA ALA A 8 12.41 -4.46 -23.01
C ALA A 8 11.36 -4.72 -24.09
N LEU A 9 10.43 -5.65 -23.85
CA LEU A 9 9.33 -5.96 -24.75
C LEU A 9 8.40 -4.75 -24.95
N TRP A 10 7.96 -4.08 -23.88
CA TRP A 10 7.05 -2.94 -24.01
C TRP A 10 7.67 -1.76 -24.76
N ARG A 11 9.00 -1.62 -24.73
CA ARG A 11 9.71 -0.61 -25.54
C ARG A 11 9.66 -0.87 -27.04
N THR A 12 9.29 -2.08 -27.47
CA THR A 12 9.17 -2.44 -28.90
C THR A 12 7.73 -2.57 -29.37
N LEU A 13 6.74 -2.68 -28.48
CA LEU A 13 5.32 -2.79 -28.83
C LEU A 13 4.80 -1.53 -29.55
N SER A 14 3.79 -1.64 -30.40
CA SER A 14 3.03 -0.49 -30.93
C SER A 14 2.20 0.21 -29.86
N MET A 15 1.69 1.42 -30.15
CA MET A 15 0.81 2.13 -29.23
C MET A 15 -0.46 1.33 -28.90
N LYS A 16 -1.08 0.70 -29.92
CA LYS A 16 -2.27 -0.14 -29.76
C LYS A 16 -2.02 -1.31 -28.82
N GLU A 17 -0.87 -1.97 -28.97
CA GLU A 17 -0.49 -3.10 -28.11
C GLU A 17 -0.21 -2.65 -26.67
N LEU A 18 0.44 -1.50 -26.47
CA LEU A 18 0.66 -0.95 -25.12
C LEU A 18 -0.65 -0.61 -24.40
N VAL A 19 -1.60 -0.02 -25.12
CA VAL A 19 -2.95 0.24 -24.59
C VAL A 19 -3.64 -1.07 -24.24
N GLY A 20 -3.54 -2.08 -25.11
CA GLY A 20 -4.07 -3.42 -24.83
C GLY A 20 -3.46 -4.06 -23.58
N GLU A 21 -2.13 -4.00 -23.42
CA GLU A 21 -1.44 -4.49 -22.22
C GLU A 21 -1.87 -3.80 -20.94
N CYS A 22 -2.12 -2.48 -20.99
CA CYS A 22 -2.63 -1.71 -19.86
C CYS A 22 -4.07 -2.13 -19.52
N ALA A 23 -4.92 -2.27 -20.53
CA ALA A 23 -6.32 -2.68 -20.36
C ALA A 23 -6.44 -4.10 -19.78
N MET A 24 -5.60 -5.05 -20.23
CA MET A 24 -5.57 -6.41 -19.69
C MET A 24 -5.22 -6.48 -18.19
N ARG A 25 -4.62 -5.42 -17.64
CA ARG A 25 -4.22 -5.29 -16.23
C ARG A 25 -5.10 -4.30 -15.45
N ASP A 26 -6.21 -3.87 -16.05
CA ASP A 26 -7.14 -2.89 -15.48
C ASP A 26 -6.44 -1.58 -15.04
N LEU A 27 -5.45 -1.14 -15.82
CA LEU A 27 -4.73 0.10 -15.51
C LEU A 27 -5.47 1.31 -16.09
N ASP A 28 -5.75 2.29 -15.23
CA ASP A 28 -6.27 3.57 -15.68
C ASP A 28 -5.22 4.35 -16.49
N ILE A 29 -5.54 4.54 -17.77
CA ILE A 29 -4.73 5.29 -18.74
C ILE A 29 -5.50 6.46 -19.36
N SER A 30 -6.72 6.73 -18.87
CA SER A 30 -7.61 7.76 -19.42
C SER A 30 -6.91 9.11 -19.48
N GLY A 31 -6.24 9.50 -18.40
CA GLY A 31 -5.47 10.73 -18.30
C GLY A 31 -4.17 10.75 -19.11
N ILE A 32 -3.75 9.66 -19.76
CA ILE A 32 -2.52 9.60 -20.60
C ILE A 32 -2.87 9.84 -22.07
N LEU A 33 -3.97 9.28 -22.55
CA LEU A 33 -4.36 9.29 -23.97
C LEU A 33 -4.97 10.63 -24.43
N VAL A 34 -5.24 11.56 -23.52
CA VAL A 34 -5.71 12.91 -23.87
C VAL A 34 -4.63 13.68 -24.66
N GLU A 35 -5.02 14.29 -25.77
CA GLU A 35 -4.11 14.99 -26.70
C GLU A 35 -3.55 16.31 -26.13
N ALA A 36 -4.30 16.97 -25.23
CA ALA A 36 -3.88 18.19 -24.57
C ALA A 36 -3.45 17.93 -23.11
N GLY A 37 -2.31 18.48 -22.72
CA GLY A 37 -1.91 18.57 -21.32
C GLY A 37 -2.74 19.60 -20.54
N PRO A 38 -2.62 19.62 -19.19
CA PRO A 38 -3.32 20.59 -18.34
C PRO A 38 -2.99 22.06 -18.68
N GLU A 39 -1.86 22.31 -19.37
CA GLU A 39 -1.40 23.64 -19.79
C GLU A 39 -1.67 23.92 -21.28
N GLY A 40 -2.49 23.09 -21.94
CA GLY A 40 -2.81 23.24 -23.37
C GLY A 40 -1.67 22.81 -24.32
N GLU A 41 -0.54 22.35 -23.79
CA GLU A 41 0.53 21.80 -24.60
C GLU A 41 0.13 20.46 -25.24
N PRO A 42 0.40 20.24 -26.53
CA PRO A 42 0.12 18.97 -27.19
C PRO A 42 1.01 17.87 -26.61
N ARG A 43 0.40 16.78 -26.15
CA ARG A 43 1.13 15.60 -25.70
C ARG A 43 1.58 14.80 -26.90
N THR A 44 2.90 14.68 -27.04
CA THR A 44 3.47 13.86 -28.12
C THR A 44 3.23 12.37 -27.89
N GLU A 45 3.13 11.61 -28.97
CA GLU A 45 3.04 10.15 -28.93
C GLU A 45 4.19 9.52 -28.10
N LEU A 46 5.40 10.10 -28.20
CA LEU A 46 6.57 9.67 -27.43
C LEU A 46 6.35 9.81 -25.91
N TRP A 47 5.72 10.91 -25.48
CA TRP A 47 5.37 11.12 -24.07
C TRP A 47 4.33 10.11 -23.62
N GLN A 48 3.25 9.92 -24.39
CA GLN A 48 2.17 8.97 -24.07
C GLN A 48 2.73 7.55 -23.92
N ARG A 49 3.55 7.13 -24.88
CA ARG A 49 4.25 5.84 -24.87
C ARG A 49 5.09 5.67 -23.61
N SER A 50 5.87 6.69 -23.25
CA SER A 50 6.72 6.65 -22.06
C SER A 50 5.89 6.52 -20.78
N GLN A 51 4.73 7.17 -20.70
CA GLN A 51 3.82 7.04 -19.56
C GLN A 51 3.17 5.65 -19.46
N LEU A 52 2.72 5.07 -20.59
CA LEU A 52 2.17 3.71 -20.61
C LEU A 52 3.19 2.67 -20.16
N VAL A 53 4.43 2.74 -20.69
CA VAL A 53 5.53 1.86 -20.27
C VAL A 53 5.85 2.04 -18.79
N ARG A 54 5.82 3.28 -18.27
CA ARG A 54 6.01 3.54 -16.84
C ARG A 54 4.89 2.93 -16.00
N ARG A 55 3.63 3.04 -16.41
CA ARG A 55 2.47 2.45 -15.70
C ARG A 55 2.57 0.93 -15.63
N LEU A 56 2.85 0.28 -16.76
CA LEU A 56 3.05 -1.17 -16.81
C LEU A 56 4.22 -1.61 -15.91
N HIS A 57 5.33 -0.86 -15.94
CA HIS A 57 6.47 -1.16 -15.08
C HIS A 57 6.13 -1.03 -13.60
N ASN A 58 5.43 0.05 -13.22
CA ASN A 58 5.00 0.25 -11.85
C ASN A 58 4.09 -0.89 -11.38
N TYR A 59 3.13 -1.31 -12.20
CA TYR A 59 2.26 -2.43 -11.88
C TYR A 59 3.03 -3.73 -11.63
N GLU A 60 3.97 -4.11 -12.49
CA GLU A 60 4.79 -5.32 -12.26
C GLU A 60 5.67 -5.21 -11.01
N CYS A 61 6.09 -4.00 -10.62
CA CYS A 61 6.77 -3.80 -9.35
C CYS A 61 5.83 -4.04 -8.16
N LEU A 62 4.60 -3.51 -8.23
CA LEU A 62 3.59 -3.75 -7.18
C LEU A 62 3.25 -5.24 -7.07
N VAL A 63 3.01 -5.94 -8.19
CA VAL A 63 2.75 -7.39 -8.19
C VAL A 63 3.89 -8.16 -7.52
N ALA A 64 5.15 -7.81 -7.83
CA ALA A 64 6.29 -8.49 -7.21
C ALA A 64 6.38 -8.26 -5.70
N TRP A 65 5.99 -7.08 -5.20
CA TRP A 65 5.91 -6.84 -3.75
C TRP A 65 4.70 -7.54 -3.11
N GLU A 66 3.60 -7.70 -3.85
CA GLU A 66 2.47 -8.51 -3.41
C GLU A 66 2.89 -9.98 -3.19
N GLU A 67 3.70 -10.53 -4.12
CA GLU A 67 4.29 -11.87 -3.98
C GLU A 67 5.26 -11.98 -2.79
N GLU A 68 5.87 -10.88 -2.36
CA GLU A 68 6.70 -10.79 -1.15
C GLU A 68 5.86 -10.58 0.13
N GLY A 69 4.54 -10.52 0.00
CA GLY A 69 3.58 -10.45 1.10
C GLY A 69 3.21 -9.05 1.54
N PHE A 70 3.47 -8.01 0.75
CA PHE A 70 2.98 -6.65 1.01
C PHE A 70 1.63 -6.41 0.34
N GLN A 71 0.80 -5.50 0.88
CA GLN A 71 -0.45 -5.08 0.23
C GLN A 71 -0.21 -4.02 -0.88
N ALA A 72 0.75 -4.28 -1.75
CA ALA A 72 1.29 -3.32 -2.71
C ALA A 72 0.26 -2.85 -3.75
N LEU A 73 -0.60 -3.75 -4.23
CA LEU A 73 -1.65 -3.42 -5.19
C LEU A 73 -2.70 -2.48 -4.58
N ARG A 74 -3.05 -2.68 -3.30
CA ARG A 74 -3.97 -1.80 -2.56
C ARG A 74 -3.34 -0.43 -2.28
N ILE A 75 -2.06 -0.40 -1.93
CA ILE A 75 -1.30 0.84 -1.74
C ILE A 75 -1.21 1.62 -3.07
N GLY A 76 -1.02 0.92 -4.20
CA GLY A 76 -1.11 1.50 -5.55
C GLY A 76 0.03 2.45 -5.93
N SER A 77 1.01 2.66 -5.04
CA SER A 77 2.13 3.59 -5.21
C SER A 77 3.46 2.88 -4.99
N VAL A 78 4.31 2.85 -6.03
CA VAL A 78 5.62 2.20 -5.96
C VAL A 78 6.52 2.84 -4.90
N ASP A 79 6.49 4.17 -4.79
CA ASP A 79 7.32 4.90 -3.84
C ASP A 79 6.87 4.66 -2.39
N ALA A 80 5.55 4.56 -2.17
CA ALA A 80 4.99 4.26 -0.86
C ALA A 80 5.34 2.83 -0.41
N VAL A 81 5.21 1.85 -1.32
CA VAL A 81 5.58 0.45 -1.02
C VAL A 81 7.09 0.30 -0.82
N ALA A 82 7.93 0.99 -1.62
CA ALA A 82 9.37 1.00 -1.42
C ALA A 82 9.75 1.52 -0.02
N SER A 83 9.18 2.66 0.37
CA SER A 83 9.40 3.27 1.67
C SER A 83 8.92 2.37 2.82
N LEU A 84 7.78 1.71 2.64
CA LEU A 84 7.27 0.72 3.58
C LEU A 84 8.22 -0.47 3.71
N ALA A 85 8.65 -1.06 2.59
CA ALA A 85 9.52 -2.23 2.56
C ALA A 85 10.88 -1.92 3.20
N GLU A 86 11.43 -0.72 3.00
CA GLU A 86 12.63 -0.25 3.67
C GLU A 86 12.42 -0.14 5.19
N ARG A 87 11.36 0.55 5.63
CA ARG A 87 11.01 0.68 7.06
C ARG A 87 10.85 -0.69 7.72
N TYR A 88 10.12 -1.60 7.07
CA TYR A 88 9.92 -2.96 7.57
C TYR A 88 11.23 -3.77 7.59
N GLY A 89 12.07 -3.63 6.56
CA GLY A 89 13.40 -4.21 6.50
C GLY A 89 14.26 -3.81 7.70
N HIS A 90 14.23 -2.53 8.10
CA HIS A 90 14.90 -2.06 9.30
C HIS A 90 14.36 -2.73 10.58
N LEU A 91 13.04 -2.83 10.75
CA LEU A 91 12.44 -3.49 11.91
C LEU A 91 12.88 -4.96 12.03
N ARG A 92 12.93 -5.68 10.90
CA ARG A 92 13.32 -7.10 10.86
C ARG A 92 14.73 -7.37 11.37
N VAL A 93 15.66 -6.43 11.19
CA VAL A 93 17.06 -6.59 11.63
C VAL A 93 17.34 -5.98 13.00
N MET A 94 16.39 -5.25 13.60
CA MET A 94 16.53 -4.74 14.97
C MET A 94 16.62 -5.87 16.00
N SER A 95 17.36 -5.68 17.09
CA SER A 95 17.29 -6.57 18.25
C SER A 95 15.89 -6.61 18.87
N ALA A 96 15.54 -7.69 19.58
CA ALA A 96 14.24 -7.83 20.25
C ALA A 96 13.91 -6.67 21.21
N SER A 97 14.88 -6.19 21.99
CA SER A 97 14.69 -5.06 22.91
C SER A 97 14.36 -3.75 22.20
N LYS A 98 15.07 -3.42 21.11
CA LYS A 98 14.79 -2.24 20.28
C LYS A 98 13.44 -2.32 19.59
N LEU A 99 13.10 -3.48 19.03
CA LEU A 99 11.80 -3.71 18.40
C LEU A 99 10.67 -3.50 19.42
N LEU A 100 10.84 -4.02 20.64
CA LEU A 100 9.89 -3.82 21.73
C LEU A 100 9.75 -2.34 22.12
N SER A 101 10.83 -1.56 22.09
CA SER A 101 10.76 -0.10 22.32
C SER A 101 9.86 0.55 21.28
N VAL A 102 10.11 0.31 19.98
CA VAL A 102 9.32 0.86 18.88
C VAL A 102 7.85 0.44 18.98
N TYR A 103 7.59 -0.82 19.31
CA TYR A 103 6.25 -1.36 19.52
C TYR A 103 5.50 -0.62 20.63
N ARG A 104 6.16 -0.38 21.77
CA ARG A 104 5.59 0.36 22.90
C ARG A 104 5.42 1.86 22.63
N GLU A 105 6.37 2.48 21.92
CA GLU A 105 6.29 3.89 21.54
C GLU A 105 5.09 4.19 20.65
N ARG A 106 4.63 3.19 19.87
CA ARG A 106 3.37 3.26 19.11
C ARG A 106 2.12 3.01 19.95
N GLY A 107 2.26 2.76 21.24
CA GLY A 107 1.13 2.51 22.15
C GLY A 107 0.49 1.13 21.99
N PHE A 108 1.15 0.18 21.32
CA PHE A 108 0.57 -1.15 21.11
C PHE A 108 0.59 -1.97 22.40
N PRO A 109 -0.46 -2.77 22.67
CA PRO A 109 -0.52 -3.55 23.90
C PRO A 109 0.46 -4.73 23.82
N GLN A 110 1.31 -4.86 24.84
CA GLN A 110 2.31 -5.93 24.93
C GLN A 110 1.83 -7.05 25.87
N GLU A 111 1.76 -8.28 25.37
CA GLU A 111 1.46 -9.47 26.18
C GLU A 111 2.72 -10.09 26.82
N GLU A 112 2.54 -10.83 27.93
CA GLU A 112 3.63 -11.37 28.75
C GLU A 112 4.53 -12.38 28.01
N PHE A 113 4.02 -12.99 26.93
CA PHE A 113 4.73 -13.97 26.12
C PHE A 113 4.75 -13.62 24.63
N MET A 114 4.60 -12.33 24.31
CA MET A 114 4.55 -11.88 22.92
C MET A 114 5.88 -12.15 22.21
N GLU A 115 5.82 -12.92 21.14
CA GLU A 115 6.98 -13.26 20.34
C GLU A 115 7.43 -12.09 19.46
N ARG A 116 8.71 -12.14 19.05
CA ARG A 116 9.27 -11.16 18.10
C ARG A 116 8.51 -11.13 16.77
N SER A 117 8.11 -12.30 16.28
CA SER A 117 7.31 -12.49 15.07
C SER A 117 5.99 -11.73 15.15
N GLU A 118 5.27 -11.87 16.27
CA GLU A 118 3.99 -11.19 16.50
C GLU A 118 4.15 -9.66 16.52
N MET A 119 5.17 -9.15 17.24
CA MET A 119 5.48 -7.72 17.22
C MET A 119 5.79 -7.20 15.81
N LEU A 120 6.56 -7.95 15.02
CA LEU A 120 6.89 -7.59 13.64
C LEU A 120 5.65 -7.57 12.75
N GLU A 121 4.75 -8.53 12.91
CA GLU A 121 3.54 -8.62 12.09
C GLU A 121 2.58 -7.47 12.39
N SER A 122 2.32 -7.16 13.66
CA SER A 122 1.50 -6.00 14.03
C SER A 122 2.12 -4.69 13.57
N LEU A 123 3.44 -4.52 13.66
CA LEU A 123 4.13 -3.35 13.14
C LEU A 123 4.04 -3.28 11.61
N LYS A 124 4.18 -4.40 10.90
CA LYS A 124 4.00 -4.46 9.45
C LYS A 124 2.59 -4.06 9.05
N GLN A 125 1.58 -4.62 9.70
CA GLN A 125 0.18 -4.30 9.44
C GLN A 125 -0.12 -2.81 9.63
N ALA A 126 0.43 -2.20 10.68
CA ALA A 126 0.33 -0.77 10.91
C ALA A 126 1.00 0.06 9.81
N LEU A 127 2.21 -0.33 9.38
CA LEU A 127 2.92 0.32 8.28
C LEU A 127 2.15 0.22 6.95
N GLU A 128 1.49 -0.91 6.69
CA GLU A 128 0.65 -1.10 5.51
C GLU A 128 -0.55 -0.16 5.54
N TRP A 129 -1.26 -0.05 6.67
CA TRP A 129 -2.37 0.91 6.79
C TRP A 129 -1.92 2.37 6.68
N GLU A 130 -0.77 2.73 7.24
CA GLU A 130 -0.17 4.06 7.08
C GLU A 130 0.18 4.40 5.62
N ALA A 131 0.47 3.39 4.79
CA ALA A 131 0.79 3.59 3.37
C ALA A 131 -0.43 3.54 2.45
N MET A 132 -1.56 3.00 2.92
CA MET A 132 -2.76 2.84 2.10
C MET A 132 -3.50 4.16 1.87
N PRO A 133 -4.05 4.38 0.66
CA PRO A 133 -4.96 5.49 0.41
C PRO A 133 -6.18 5.43 1.33
N ALA A 134 -6.69 6.59 1.76
CA ALA A 134 -7.85 6.68 2.63
C ALA A 134 -9.05 5.86 2.12
N LYS A 135 -9.31 5.85 0.81
CA LYS A 135 -10.40 5.05 0.21
C LYS A 135 -10.29 3.55 0.52
N GLU A 136 -9.09 2.97 0.52
CA GLU A 136 -8.89 1.55 0.86
C GLU A 136 -9.04 1.30 2.35
N LEU A 137 -8.53 2.19 3.21
CA LEU A 137 -8.75 2.11 4.66
C LEU A 137 -10.23 2.22 5.03
N GLN A 138 -11.00 3.04 4.30
CA GLN A 138 -12.44 3.16 4.51
C GLN A 138 -13.15 1.84 4.22
N LYS A 139 -12.76 1.12 3.16
CA LYS A 139 -13.29 -0.23 2.90
C LYS A 139 -12.99 -1.17 4.05
N ASP A 140 -11.74 -1.21 4.54
CA ASP A 140 -11.36 -2.07 5.67
C ASP A 140 -12.19 -1.77 6.92
N CYS A 141 -12.40 -0.49 7.24
CA CYS A 141 -13.25 -0.10 8.36
C CYS A 141 -14.72 -0.49 8.15
N GLN A 142 -15.25 -0.38 6.93
CA GLN A 142 -16.63 -0.75 6.59
C GLN A 142 -16.85 -2.27 6.68
N GLU A 143 -15.92 -3.06 6.13
CA GLU A 143 -15.94 -4.52 6.19
C GLU A 143 -15.88 -5.05 7.62
N ARG A 144 -15.23 -4.31 8.53
CA ARG A 144 -15.14 -4.61 9.96
C ARG A 144 -16.27 -3.98 10.79
N GLU A 145 -17.25 -3.35 10.14
CA GLU A 145 -18.40 -2.69 10.77
C GLU A 145 -17.99 -1.63 11.82
N LEU A 146 -16.87 -0.94 11.59
CA LEU A 146 -16.36 0.05 12.52
C LEU A 146 -17.15 1.36 12.42
N PRO A 147 -17.62 1.93 13.55
CA PRO A 147 -18.36 3.18 13.56
C PRO A 147 -17.44 4.33 13.11
N VAL A 148 -17.79 4.95 11.99
CA VAL A 148 -17.15 6.18 11.50
C VAL A 148 -18.23 7.24 11.28
N ILE A 149 -18.06 8.37 11.96
CA ILE A 149 -19.06 9.44 12.05
C ILE A 149 -19.39 10.03 10.67
N SER A 150 -18.42 10.08 9.74
CA SER A 150 -18.65 10.52 8.36
C SER A 150 -17.51 10.10 7.41
N TRP A 151 -17.76 9.18 6.49
CA TRP A 151 -16.76 8.66 5.54
C TRP A 151 -16.22 9.69 4.53
N ALA A 152 -16.89 10.83 4.34
CA ALA A 152 -16.54 11.75 3.27
C ALA A 152 -15.22 12.53 3.50
N CYS A 153 -14.83 12.76 4.76
CA CYS A 153 -13.70 13.63 5.11
C CYS A 153 -12.87 13.14 6.31
N VAL A 154 -12.92 11.85 6.65
CA VAL A 154 -12.10 11.36 7.79
C VAL A 154 -10.62 11.36 7.37
N PRO A 155 -9.74 12.03 8.16
CA PRO A 155 -8.29 11.95 7.93
C PRO A 155 -7.79 10.51 7.96
N GLN A 156 -6.79 10.21 7.13
CA GLN A 156 -6.22 8.86 7.05
C GLN A 156 -5.79 8.33 8.41
N GLU A 157 -5.14 9.16 9.23
CA GLU A 157 -4.66 8.82 10.57
C GLU A 157 -5.76 8.28 11.49
N VAL A 158 -6.95 8.88 11.44
CA VAL A 158 -8.11 8.44 12.25
C VAL A 158 -8.61 7.06 11.81
N LEU A 159 -8.56 6.75 10.51
CA LEU A 159 -8.92 5.42 10.00
C LEU A 159 -7.90 4.38 10.43
N VAL A 160 -6.61 4.71 10.35
CA VAL A 160 -5.51 3.84 10.82
C VAL A 160 -5.67 3.56 12.31
N ASP A 161 -5.88 4.58 13.14
CA ASP A 161 -6.10 4.42 14.58
C ASP A 161 -7.30 3.51 14.86
N ARG A 162 -8.40 3.67 14.11
CA ARG A 162 -9.58 2.83 14.30
C ARG A 162 -9.32 1.37 13.95
N LEU A 163 -8.58 1.11 12.86
CA LEU A 163 -8.17 -0.24 12.46
C LEU A 163 -7.21 -0.86 13.47
N LEU A 164 -6.27 -0.09 14.01
CA LEU A 164 -5.36 -0.56 15.07
C LEU A 164 -6.12 -0.91 16.34
N MET A 165 -7.08 -0.07 16.75
CA MET A 165 -7.92 -0.34 17.92
C MET A 165 -8.74 -1.63 17.76
N ASP A 166 -9.31 -1.87 16.58
CA ASP A 166 -10.02 -3.12 16.27
C ASP A 166 -9.06 -4.32 16.22
N HIS A 167 -7.90 -4.17 15.58
CA HIS A 167 -6.88 -5.22 15.50
C HIS A 167 -6.43 -5.71 16.88
N PHE A 168 -6.30 -4.79 17.84
CA PHE A 168 -5.90 -5.10 19.20
C PHE A 168 -7.07 -5.36 20.15
N GLU A 169 -8.33 -5.29 19.70
CA GLU A 169 -9.52 -5.52 20.53
C GLU A 169 -9.44 -6.82 21.35
N PRO A 170 -9.01 -7.96 20.78
CA PRO A 170 -8.92 -9.21 21.56
C PRO A 170 -7.91 -9.13 22.71
N VAL A 171 -6.87 -8.30 22.58
CA VAL A 171 -5.85 -8.10 23.62
C VAL A 171 -6.43 -7.26 24.76
N TYR A 172 -7.15 -6.19 24.42
CA TYR A 172 -7.78 -5.31 25.41
C TYR A 172 -8.94 -6.00 26.14
N THR A 173 -9.78 -6.74 25.42
CA THR A 173 -10.88 -7.50 26.01
C THR A 173 -10.39 -8.56 26.99
N ARG A 174 -9.29 -9.27 26.69
CA ARG A 174 -8.65 -10.20 27.64
C ARG A 174 -8.14 -9.53 28.92
N ARG A 175 -7.88 -8.22 28.89
CA ARG A 175 -7.50 -7.41 30.06
C ARG A 175 -8.71 -6.80 30.79
N GLY A 176 -9.92 -7.12 30.35
CA GLY A 176 -11.15 -6.55 30.90
C GLY A 176 -11.41 -5.11 30.47
N ILE A 177 -10.78 -4.63 29.40
CA ILE A 177 -11.01 -3.29 28.84
C ILE A 177 -11.93 -3.43 27.61
N PRO A 178 -13.24 -3.10 27.72
CA PRO A 178 -14.13 -3.12 26.57
C PRO A 178 -13.84 -1.94 25.64
N ILE A 179 -13.72 -2.20 24.33
CA ILE A 179 -13.47 -1.20 23.28
C ILE A 179 -14.73 -0.84 22.49
N ARG A 180 -15.82 -1.60 22.68
CA ARG A 180 -17.11 -1.41 22.01
C ARG A 180 -18.18 -0.96 23.00
#